data_AF-X1N005-F1
#
_entry.id   AF-X1N005-F1
#
_cell.length_a   1.000
_cell.length_b   1.000
_cell.length_c   1.000
_cell.angle_alpha   90.00
_cell.angle_beta   90.00
_cell.angle_gamma   90.00
#
_symmetry.space_group_name_H-M   'P 1'
#
loop_
_entity.id
_entity.type
_entity.pdbx_description
1 polymer ?
#
loop_
_entity_poly.entity_id
_entity_poly.type
_entity_poly.pdbx_seq_one_letter_code
_entity_poly.pdbx_strand_id
1 'polypeptide(L)' 'MRVSISPRGALKLKPDTEEEREAFKVFAAVFEIMQTALLEFYFPD' A
#
# COMPACT_ATOMS: atom_id res chain seq x y z
N MET A 1 -6.90 7.61 -10.77
CA MET A 1 -6.60 7.10 -9.43
C MET A 1 -6.88 8.20 -8.45
N ARG A 2 -7.88 8.01 -7.58
CA ARG A 2 -8.28 8.96 -6.56
C ARG A 2 -7.64 8.62 -5.21
N VAL A 3 -7.05 9.62 -4.57
CA VAL A 3 -6.47 9.49 -3.23
C VAL A 3 -7.35 10.25 -2.25
N SER A 4 -7.66 9.63 -1.11
CA SER A 4 -8.39 10.27 -0.01
C SER A 4 -7.79 9.90 1.32
N ILE A 5 -7.97 10.75 2.33
CA ILE A 5 -7.51 10.50 3.69
C ILE A 5 -8.73 10.16 4.55
N SER A 6 -8.66 9.06 5.29
CA SER A 6 -9.71 8.70 6.24
C SER A 6 -9.69 9.62 7.46
N PRO A 7 -10.78 9.71 8.23
CA PRO A 7 -10.79 10.46 9.50
C PRO A 7 -9.72 10.01 10.51
N ARG A 8 -9.19 8.80 10.35
CA ARG A 8 -8.11 8.23 11.18
C ARG A 8 -6.71 8.43 10.56
N GLY A 9 -6.58 9.28 9.55
CA GLY A 9 -5.31 9.58 8.87
C GLY A 9 -4.85 8.53 7.85
N ALA A 10 -5.50 7.36 7.78
CA ALA A 10 -5.13 6.34 6.79
C ALA A 10 -5.38 6.81 5.35
N LEU A 11 -4.38 6.65 4.47
CA LEU A 11 -4.50 6.88 3.04
C LEU A 11 -5.38 5.81 2.39
N LYS A 12 -6.33 6.23 1.57
CA LYS A 12 -7.23 5.38 0.78
C LYS A 12 -6.99 5.67 -0.69
N LEU A 13 -6.42 4.69 -1.36
CA LEU A 13 -6.18 4.69 -2.80
C LEU A 13 -7.36 4.00 -3.50
N LYS A 14 -7.99 4.69 -4.46
CA LYS A 14 -9.08 4.17 -5.28
C LYS A 14 -8.68 4.25 -6.75
N PRO A 15 -8.22 3.15 -7.37
CA PRO A 15 -7.98 3.11 -8.80
C PRO A 15 -9.32 3.20 -9.55
N ASP A 16 -9.38 4.07 -10.55
CA ASP A 16 -10.59 4.39 -11.30
C ASP A 16 -10.67 3.58 -12.61
N THR A 17 -9.52 3.18 -13.17
CA THR A 17 -9.41 2.37 -14.40
C THR A 17 -8.85 0.97 -14.14
N GLU A 18 -8.93 0.10 -15.16
CA GLU A 18 -8.36 -1.26 -15.09
C GLU A 18 -6.83 -1.25 -15.04
N GLU A 19 -6.18 -0.42 -15.86
CA GLU A 19 -4.72 -0.22 -15.84
C GLU A 19 -4.23 0.27 -14.46
N GLU A 20 -4.97 1.19 -13.83
CA GLU A 20 -4.64 1.66 -12.49
C GLU A 20 -4.82 0.59 -11.42
N ARG A 21 -5.78 -0.34 -11.59
CA ARG A 21 -5.95 -1.48 -10.67
C ARG A 21 -4.78 -2.45 -10.79
N GLU A 22 -4.33 -2.74 -11.99
CA GLU A 22 -3.17 -3.62 -12.21
C GLU A 22 -1.90 -2.99 -11.64
N ALA A 23 -1.67 -1.70 -11.89
CA ALA A 23 -0.55 -0.96 -11.27
C ALA A 23 -0.64 -0.96 -9.74
N PHE A 24 -1.85 -0.80 -9.18
CA PHE A 24 -2.07 -0.82 -7.74
C PHE A 24 -1.77 -2.19 -7.11
N LYS A 25 -2.09 -3.30 -7.77
CA LYS A 25 -1.74 -4.65 -7.28
C LYS A 25 -0.24 -4.84 -7.15
N VAL A 26 0.52 -4.41 -8.16
CA VAL A 26 1.99 -4.48 -8.14
C VAL A 26 2.55 -3.62 -7.00
N PHE A 27 2.04 -2.39 -6.86
CA PHE A 27 2.42 -1.51 -5.76
C PHE A 27 2.14 -2.13 -4.39
N ALA A 28 0.94 -2.70 -4.19
CA ALA A 28 0.55 -3.32 -2.93
C ALA A 28 1.47 -4.48 -2.54
N ALA A 29 1.85 -5.32 -3.49
CA ALA A 29 2.79 -6.43 -3.26
C ALA A 29 4.18 -5.94 -2.81
N VAL A 30 4.71 -4.89 -3.46
CA VAL A 30 6.01 -4.30 -3.06
C VAL A 30 5.91 -3.66 -1.68
N PHE A 31 4.82 -2.96 -1.39
CA PHE A 31 4.61 -2.32 -0.10
C PHE A 31 4.53 -3.33 1.04
N GLU A 32 3.85 -4.46 0.84
CA GLU A 32 3.75 -5.54 1.82
C GLU A 32 5.13 -6.14 2.13
N ILE A 33 5.95 -6.42 1.11
CA ILE A 33 7.33 -6.90 1.30
C ILE A 33 8.14 -5.90 2.12
N MET A 34 8.05 -4.61 1.80
CA MET A 34 8.75 -3.57 2.56
C MET A 34 8.28 -3.50 4.01
N GLN A 35 6.98 -3.61 4.27
CA GLN A 35 6.45 -3.62 5.63
C GLN A 35 6.94 -4.83 6.42
N THR A 36 6.94 -6.01 5.83
CA THR A 36 7.47 -7.23 6.46
C THR A 36 8.95 -7.09 6.77
N ALA A 37 9.77 -6.62 5.83
CA ALA A 37 11.20 -6.40 6.05
C ALA A 37 11.46 -5.34 7.14
N LEU A 38 10.65 -4.28 7.20
CA LEU A 38 10.70 -3.29 8.27
C LEU A 38 10.35 -3.91 9.62
N LEU A 39 9.31 -4.74 9.70
CA LEU A 39 8.92 -5.42 10.94
C LEU A 39 10.04 -6.35 11.42
N GLU A 40 10.64 -7.14 10.54
CA GLU A 40 11.79 -8.00 10.85
C GLU A 40 13.01 -7.19 11.32
N PHE A 41 13.26 -6.01 10.73
CA PHE A 41 14.35 -5.13 11.17
C PHE A 41 14.11 -4.51 12.56
N TYR A 42 12.87 -4.12 12.87
CA TYR A 42 12.53 -3.51 14.16
C TYR A 42 12.35 -4.52 15.30
N PHE A 43 11.95 -5.74 14.95
CA PHE A 43 11.79 -6.87 15.87
C PHE A 43 12.62 -8.07 15.38
N PRO A 44 13.96 -7.94 15.37
CA PRO A 44 14.80 -9.11 15.17
C PRO A 44 14.60 -10.01 16.40
N ASP A 45 14.42 -11.32 16.19
CA ASP A 45 14.29 -12.32 17.27
C ASP A 45 15.32 -12.14 18.41
#